data_AF-A0A7L9BMT8-F1
#
_entry.id   AF-A0A7L9BMT8-F1
#
_cell.length_a   1.000
_cell.length_b   1.000
_cell.length_c   1.000
_cell.angle_alpha   90.00
_cell.angle_beta   90.00
_cell.angle_gamma   90.00
#
_symmetry.space_group_name_H-M   'P 1'
#
loop_
_entity.id
_entity.type
_entity.pdbx_description
1 polymer ?
#
loop_
_entity_poly.entity_id
_entity_poly.type
_entity_poly.pdbx_seq_one_letter_code
_entity_poly.pdbx_strand_id
1 'polypeptide(L)'
;MNTRFAIALAVLPAAGALAQSTISPDHKLAWGENIGWLNWRDAGNPAGSQGVFIAGPIMGGFIWAENVGYINLGDGSPANGVAYQNTSGQDAGVNILPDSRLAGLAWGENIGWINFGPFASLPAAQQARVDYAGGRLRGYAWGENVGWINLDDATRFVGVACPADWNCDGFVDFFDFDDFVTTFEGGTPPACRTDADFNGDGFVDFFDFDDFVLAFEAGC
;
A
#
# COMPACT_ATOMS: atom_id res chain seq x y z
N MET A 1 -13.45 39.16 -44.28
CA MET A 1 -13.82 38.63 -42.94
C MET A 1 -12.76 37.61 -42.57
N ASN A 2 -11.79 37.98 -41.73
CA ASN A 2 -10.72 37.06 -41.30
C ASN A 2 -11.10 36.47 -39.94
N THR A 3 -11.56 35.22 -39.94
CA THR A 3 -11.86 34.47 -38.72
C THR A 3 -10.54 33.95 -38.13
N ARG A 4 -10.10 34.53 -37.01
CA ARG A 4 -9.01 33.98 -36.19
C ARG A 4 -9.59 32.88 -35.30
N PHE A 5 -9.20 31.63 -35.53
CA PHE A 5 -9.46 30.54 -34.60
C PHE A 5 -8.42 30.60 -33.48
N ALA A 6 -8.87 30.88 -32.25
CA ALA A 6 -8.07 30.70 -31.05
C ALA A 6 -8.24 29.24 -30.60
N ILE A 7 -7.15 28.48 -30.57
CA ILE A 7 -7.12 27.14 -29.98
C ILE A 7 -6.90 27.32 -28.49
N ALA A 8 -7.92 27.05 -27.69
CA ALA A 8 -7.79 26.96 -26.24
C ALA A 8 -7.16 25.59 -25.90
N LEU A 9 -5.96 25.61 -25.33
CA LEU A 9 -5.31 24.42 -24.80
C LEU A 9 -5.99 24.09 -23.46
N ALA A 10 -6.83 23.06 -23.44
CA ALA A 10 -7.42 22.55 -22.21
C ALA A 10 -6.34 21.79 -21.43
N VAL A 11 -5.93 22.33 -20.28
CA VAL A 11 -5.17 21.57 -19.29
C VAL A 11 -6.16 20.58 -18.66
N LEU A 12 -6.08 19.32 -19.08
CA LEU A 12 -6.76 18.24 -18.39
C LEU A 12 -6.02 18.03 -17.04
N PRO A 13 -6.73 17.96 -15.90
CA PRO A 13 -6.10 17.52 -14.67
C PRO A 13 -5.54 16.12 -14.89
N ALA A 14 -4.25 15.93 -14.56
CA ALA A 14 -3.65 14.60 -14.53
C ALA A 14 -4.43 13.77 -13.51
N ALA A 15 -5.14 12.73 -13.98
CA ALA A 15 -5.62 11.71 -13.07
C ALA A 15 -4.36 11.10 -12.43
N GLY A 16 -4.26 11.15 -11.10
CA GLY A 16 -3.17 10.51 -10.38
C GLY A 16 -3.06 9.06 -10.84
N ALA A 17 -1.88 8.66 -11.28
CA ALA A 17 -1.62 7.24 -11.53
C ALA A 17 -1.84 6.51 -10.20
N LEU A 18 -2.65 5.45 -10.20
CA LEU A 18 -2.72 4.59 -9.03
C LEU A 18 -1.33 3.99 -8.82
N ALA A 19 -0.77 4.18 -7.63
CA ALA A 19 0.49 3.59 -7.25
C ALA A 19 0.41 2.07 -7.44
N GLN A 20 1.48 1.50 -8.01
CA GLN A 20 1.62 0.05 -8.13
C GLN A 20 1.53 -0.58 -6.74
N SER A 21 0.87 -1.74 -6.63
CA SER A 21 0.71 -2.42 -5.34
C SER A 21 2.07 -2.69 -4.69
N THR A 22 2.19 -2.32 -3.42
CA THR A 22 3.38 -2.59 -2.59
C THR A 22 3.26 -3.92 -1.85
N ILE A 23 2.36 -4.81 -2.27
CA ILE A 23 2.21 -6.14 -1.67
C ILE A 23 2.99 -7.14 -2.52
N SER A 24 3.73 -8.06 -1.92
CA SER A 24 4.53 -9.09 -2.61
C SER A 24 3.70 -9.91 -3.61
N PRO A 25 4.23 -10.26 -4.81
CA PRO A 25 3.49 -11.07 -5.78
C PRO A 25 3.33 -12.53 -5.32
N ASP A 26 4.28 -13.00 -4.52
CA ASP A 26 4.36 -14.38 -4.01
C ASP A 26 3.63 -14.55 -2.68
N HIS A 27 3.59 -13.48 -1.88
CA HIS A 27 2.93 -13.43 -0.57
C HIS A 27 1.87 -12.33 -0.54
N LYS A 28 0.66 -12.65 -1.01
CA LYS A 28 -0.45 -11.69 -1.15
C LYS A 28 -1.76 -12.12 -0.50
N LEU A 29 -1.74 -13.24 0.21
CA LEU A 29 -2.96 -13.87 0.70
C LEU A 29 -3.09 -13.76 2.21
N ALA A 30 -4.26 -13.36 2.67
CA ALA A 30 -4.74 -13.53 4.04
C ALA A 30 -6.03 -14.36 4.03
N TRP A 31 -6.53 -14.72 5.21
CA TRP A 31 -7.74 -15.54 5.31
C TRP A 31 -8.61 -15.14 6.51
N GLY A 32 -9.92 -15.34 6.41
CA GLY A 32 -10.82 -15.30 7.56
C GLY A 32 -11.96 -16.30 7.44
N GLU A 33 -12.45 -16.80 8.58
CA GLU A 33 -13.37 -17.93 8.64
C GLU A 33 -14.66 -17.71 7.87
N ASN A 34 -15.25 -16.51 7.96
CA ASN A 34 -16.52 -16.19 7.32
C ASN A 34 -16.36 -15.37 6.02
N ILE A 35 -15.13 -15.17 5.53
CA ILE A 35 -14.81 -14.30 4.39
C ILE A 35 -13.97 -15.01 3.31
N GLY A 36 -13.36 -16.15 3.64
CA GLY A 36 -12.53 -16.92 2.71
C GLY A 36 -11.14 -16.32 2.52
N TRP A 37 -10.54 -16.56 1.36
CA TRP A 37 -9.24 -15.98 0.99
C TRP A 37 -9.36 -14.52 0.59
N LEU A 38 -8.37 -13.73 1.00
CA LEU A 38 -8.23 -12.32 0.67
C LEU A 38 -6.94 -12.13 -0.13
N ASN A 39 -7.04 -11.66 -1.37
CA ASN A 39 -5.91 -11.27 -2.21
C ASN A 39 -5.70 -9.75 -2.12
N TRP A 40 -4.57 -9.37 -1.52
CA TRP A 40 -4.20 -7.99 -1.23
C TRP A 40 -3.49 -7.29 -2.39
N ARG A 41 -3.03 -8.01 -3.41
CA ARG A 41 -2.26 -7.44 -4.52
C ARG A 41 -3.07 -7.29 -5.80
N ASP A 42 -3.84 -8.30 -6.18
CA ASP A 42 -4.33 -8.42 -7.56
C ASP A 42 -5.73 -7.82 -7.80
N ALA A 43 -6.19 -6.90 -6.94
CA ALA A 43 -7.50 -6.26 -7.13
C ALA A 43 -7.52 -5.32 -8.35
N GLY A 44 -8.70 -5.13 -8.93
CA GLY A 44 -8.94 -4.22 -10.07
C GLY A 44 -9.10 -4.92 -11.42
N ASN A 45 -9.32 -4.12 -12.46
CA ASN A 45 -9.39 -4.56 -13.86
C ASN A 45 -8.62 -3.59 -14.76
N PRO A 46 -7.46 -3.96 -15.34
CA PRO A 46 -6.84 -5.30 -15.27
C PRO A 46 -6.40 -5.69 -13.85
N ALA A 47 -6.28 -6.99 -13.59
CA ALA A 47 -5.90 -7.49 -12.27
C ALA A 47 -4.59 -6.84 -11.78
N GLY A 48 -4.57 -6.39 -10.53
CA GLY A 48 -3.44 -5.69 -9.92
C GLY A 48 -3.40 -4.19 -10.17
N SER A 49 -4.34 -3.61 -10.93
CA SER A 49 -4.38 -2.17 -11.18
C SER A 49 -4.86 -1.34 -9.97
N GLN A 50 -5.47 -1.98 -8.97
CA GLN A 50 -6.04 -1.32 -7.79
C GLN A 50 -5.72 -2.07 -6.50
N GLY A 51 -4.66 -2.89 -6.50
CA GLY A 51 -4.20 -3.61 -5.31
C GLY A 51 -3.85 -2.70 -4.14
N VAL A 52 -3.66 -3.29 -2.97
CA VAL A 52 -3.25 -2.54 -1.79
C VAL A 52 -1.86 -1.96 -2.00
N PHE A 53 -1.67 -0.73 -1.54
CA PHE A 53 -0.37 -0.08 -1.46
C PHE A 53 -0.19 0.56 -0.09
N ILE A 54 1.07 0.72 0.31
CA ILE A 54 1.51 1.46 1.49
C ILE A 54 2.18 2.74 1.00
N ALA A 55 1.72 3.88 1.49
CA ALA A 55 2.29 5.19 1.18
C ALA A 55 2.43 5.99 2.48
N GLY A 56 3.66 6.14 2.97
CA GLY A 56 3.91 6.76 4.27
C GLY A 56 3.10 6.11 5.39
N PRO A 57 2.28 6.88 6.15
CA PRO A 57 1.52 6.36 7.28
C PRO A 57 0.12 5.83 6.88
N ILE A 58 -0.14 5.53 5.61
CA ILE A 58 -1.44 5.02 5.16
C ILE A 58 -1.33 3.76 4.31
N MET A 59 -2.41 3.00 4.28
CA MET A 59 -2.69 2.01 3.25
C MET A 59 -3.85 2.47 2.39
N GLY A 60 -3.79 2.20 1.08
CA GLY A 60 -4.88 2.48 0.16
C GLY A 60 -5.12 1.33 -0.81
N GLY A 61 -6.10 1.49 -1.67
CA GLY A 61 -6.45 0.51 -2.70
C GLY A 61 -7.43 -0.55 -2.20
N PHE A 62 -7.49 -1.66 -2.93
CA PHE A 62 -8.51 -2.69 -2.74
C PHE A 62 -7.92 -4.06 -2.46
N ILE A 63 -8.59 -4.79 -1.57
CA ILE A 63 -8.42 -6.24 -1.41
C ILE A 63 -9.57 -6.91 -2.18
N TRP A 64 -9.27 -7.95 -2.94
CA TRP A 64 -10.30 -8.86 -3.44
C TRP A 64 -10.48 -10.01 -2.44
N ALA A 65 -11.70 -10.23 -1.96
CA ALA A 65 -12.02 -11.32 -1.03
C ALA A 65 -13.05 -12.28 -1.64
N GLU A 66 -12.75 -13.57 -1.61
CA GLU A 66 -13.43 -14.63 -2.36
C GLU A 66 -14.96 -14.64 -2.14
N ASN A 67 -15.40 -14.50 -0.89
CA ASN A 67 -16.82 -14.64 -0.55
C ASN A 67 -17.59 -13.32 -0.50
N VAL A 68 -16.92 -12.17 -0.61
CA VAL A 68 -17.53 -10.87 -0.30
C VAL A 68 -17.22 -9.77 -1.30
N GLY A 69 -16.37 -10.04 -2.31
CA GLY A 69 -15.98 -9.06 -3.31
C GLY A 69 -14.89 -8.13 -2.81
N TYR A 70 -14.95 -6.85 -3.20
CA TYR A 70 -13.90 -5.89 -2.91
C TYR A 70 -14.04 -5.25 -1.53
N ILE A 71 -12.90 -5.02 -0.89
CA ILE A 71 -12.76 -4.27 0.35
C ILE A 71 -11.85 -3.07 0.05
N ASN A 72 -12.34 -1.87 0.34
CA ASN A 72 -11.62 -0.61 0.15
C ASN A 72 -10.86 -0.23 1.44
N LEU A 73 -9.56 0.00 1.34
CA LEU A 73 -8.70 0.43 2.45
C LEU A 73 -8.53 1.95 2.55
N GLY A 74 -9.12 2.69 1.61
CA GLY A 74 -8.97 4.13 1.46
C GLY A 74 -8.48 4.47 0.06
N ASP A 75 -8.66 5.74 -0.32
CA ASP A 75 -8.38 6.25 -1.67
C ASP A 75 -6.93 6.71 -1.90
N GLY A 76 -6.07 6.59 -0.88
CA GLY A 76 -4.68 7.05 -0.91
C GLY A 76 -4.52 8.55 -0.72
N SER A 77 -5.61 9.30 -0.52
CA SER A 77 -5.61 10.76 -0.49
C SER A 77 -6.34 11.30 0.75
N PRO A 78 -5.79 11.10 1.97
CA PRO A 78 -6.41 11.59 3.18
C PRO A 78 -6.71 13.08 3.11
N ALA A 79 -7.84 13.50 3.67
CA ALA A 79 -8.30 14.89 3.57
C ALA A 79 -7.28 15.94 4.09
N ASN A 80 -6.42 15.55 5.04
CA ASN A 80 -5.37 16.40 5.59
C ASN A 80 -3.98 16.14 4.97
N GLY A 81 -3.88 15.26 3.97
CA GLY A 81 -2.63 14.84 3.33
C GLY A 81 -1.70 13.97 4.20
N VAL A 82 -2.13 13.57 5.40
CA VAL A 82 -1.28 12.83 6.34
C VAL A 82 -1.88 11.46 6.67
N ALA A 83 -3.13 11.39 7.14
CA ALA A 83 -3.75 10.14 7.58
C ALA A 83 -5.27 10.26 7.55
N TYR A 84 -5.98 9.17 7.23
CA TYR A 84 -7.44 9.19 7.17
C TYR A 84 -8.01 9.53 8.55
N GLN A 85 -8.86 10.56 8.60
CA GLN A 85 -9.43 11.02 9.86
C GLN A 85 -10.39 10.01 10.47
N ASN A 86 -11.03 9.17 9.66
CA ASN A 86 -11.98 8.13 10.09
C ASN A 86 -13.12 8.69 10.97
N THR A 87 -13.43 9.99 10.86
CA THR A 87 -14.52 10.65 11.60
C THR A 87 -15.87 10.53 10.89
N SER A 88 -15.84 10.21 9.59
CA SER A 88 -17.01 9.96 8.75
C SER A 88 -16.64 8.98 7.64
N GLY A 89 -17.62 8.45 6.91
CA GLY A 89 -17.34 7.59 5.75
C GLY A 89 -16.74 8.30 4.53
N GLN A 90 -16.57 9.63 4.57
CA GLN A 90 -15.98 10.38 3.44
C GLN A 90 -14.44 10.33 3.39
N ASP A 91 -13.80 10.22 4.54
CA ASP A 91 -12.33 10.15 4.70
C ASP A 91 -12.00 9.00 5.64
N ALA A 92 -12.29 7.79 5.16
CA ALA A 92 -12.12 6.54 5.89
C ALA A 92 -11.10 5.67 5.18
N GLY A 93 -10.25 5.04 5.99
CA GLY A 93 -9.20 4.17 5.49
C GLY A 93 -8.30 3.66 6.59
N VAL A 94 -7.32 2.86 6.19
CA VAL A 94 -6.36 2.21 7.09
C VAL A 94 -5.12 3.07 7.22
N ASN A 95 -4.76 3.37 8.47
CA ASN A 95 -3.55 4.10 8.84
C ASN A 95 -2.52 3.15 9.45
N ILE A 96 -1.25 3.55 9.38
CA ILE A 96 -0.12 2.92 10.04
C ILE A 96 0.34 3.90 11.12
N LEU A 97 0.23 3.48 12.37
CA LEU A 97 0.65 4.27 13.53
C LEU A 97 2.19 4.32 13.60
N PRO A 98 2.77 5.28 14.35
CA PRO A 98 4.23 5.40 14.48
C PRO A 98 4.94 4.16 15.05
N ASP A 99 4.21 3.27 15.73
CA ASP A 99 4.70 2.00 16.25
C ASP A 99 4.38 0.81 15.33
N SER A 100 4.09 1.09 14.06
CA SER A 100 3.77 0.14 12.99
C SER A 100 2.45 -0.61 13.15
N ARG A 101 1.69 -0.39 14.23
CA ARG A 101 0.33 -0.94 14.35
C ARG A 101 -0.62 -0.30 13.36
N LEU A 102 -1.55 -1.08 12.86
CA LEU A 102 -2.60 -0.57 11.98
C LEU A 102 -3.72 0.06 12.82
N ALA A 103 -4.38 1.03 12.21
CA ALA A 103 -5.57 1.65 12.75
C ALA A 103 -6.56 2.03 11.64
N GLY A 104 -7.77 2.41 12.03
CA GLY A 104 -8.78 2.92 11.11
C GLY A 104 -9.68 1.82 10.54
N LEU A 105 -10.37 2.16 9.46
CA LEU A 105 -11.50 1.40 8.96
C LEU A 105 -11.37 1.13 7.45
N ALA A 106 -11.66 -0.10 7.06
CA ALA A 106 -11.87 -0.49 5.67
C ALA A 106 -13.35 -0.81 5.42
N TRP A 107 -13.81 -0.72 4.18
CA TRP A 107 -15.22 -0.93 3.82
C TRP A 107 -15.37 -2.02 2.76
N GLY A 108 -16.20 -3.02 3.03
CA GLY A 108 -16.66 -3.99 2.03
C GLY A 108 -18.16 -3.84 1.79
N GLU A 109 -18.58 -3.66 0.53
CA GLU A 109 -19.99 -3.39 0.20
C GLU A 109 -20.97 -4.48 0.71
N ASN A 110 -20.52 -5.73 0.75
CA ASN A 110 -21.33 -6.87 1.16
C ASN A 110 -21.24 -7.20 2.66
N ILE A 111 -20.29 -6.61 3.38
CA ILE A 111 -19.97 -7.01 4.77
C ILE A 111 -19.77 -5.85 5.73
N GLY A 112 -19.90 -4.61 5.27
CA GLY A 112 -19.79 -3.42 6.10
C GLY A 112 -18.36 -3.10 6.51
N TRP A 113 -18.22 -2.53 7.71
CA TRP A 113 -16.94 -2.02 8.21
C TRP A 113 -16.04 -3.12 8.74
N ILE A 114 -14.74 -3.00 8.42
CA ILE A 114 -13.65 -3.78 8.98
C ILE A 114 -12.72 -2.83 9.73
N ASN A 115 -12.52 -3.09 11.01
CA ASN A 115 -11.65 -2.31 11.88
C ASN A 115 -10.26 -2.97 11.95
N PHE A 116 -9.21 -2.20 11.64
CA PHE A 116 -7.82 -2.64 11.69
C PHE A 116 -7.13 -2.34 13.04
N GLY A 117 -7.90 -1.86 14.01
CA GLY A 117 -7.49 -1.66 15.39
C GLY A 117 -7.15 -0.20 15.71
N PRO A 118 -6.43 0.02 16.83
CA PRO A 118 -6.07 -0.98 17.83
C PRO A 118 -7.25 -1.48 18.68
N PHE A 119 -7.20 -2.72 19.16
CA PHE A 119 -8.22 -3.33 20.02
C PHE A 119 -7.72 -3.48 21.46
N ALA A 120 -8.38 -2.85 22.44
CA ALA A 120 -7.98 -2.99 23.85
C ALA A 120 -8.05 -4.44 24.39
N SER A 121 -8.85 -5.30 23.75
CA SER A 121 -9.01 -6.72 24.09
C SER A 121 -7.88 -7.63 23.60
N LEU A 122 -7.03 -7.16 22.68
CA LEU A 122 -5.95 -7.96 22.11
C LEU A 122 -4.58 -7.56 22.69
N PRO A 123 -3.70 -8.52 23.01
CA PRO A 123 -2.29 -8.27 23.28
C PRO A 123 -1.62 -7.55 22.10
N ALA A 124 -0.53 -6.81 22.37
CA ALA A 124 0.22 -6.08 21.35
C ALA A 124 0.64 -6.95 20.16
N ALA A 125 1.08 -8.19 20.42
CA ALA A 125 1.50 -9.13 19.39
C ALA A 125 0.37 -9.60 18.46
N GLN A 126 -0.90 -9.43 18.85
CA GLN A 126 -2.07 -9.80 18.06
C GLN A 126 -2.73 -8.58 17.39
N GLN A 127 -2.28 -7.36 17.69
CA GLN A 127 -2.73 -6.17 16.97
C GLN A 127 -2.30 -6.29 15.50
N ALA A 128 -3.20 -5.92 14.59
CA ALA A 128 -2.82 -5.78 13.19
C ALA A 128 -1.67 -4.77 13.09
N ARG A 129 -0.61 -5.10 12.36
CA ARG A 129 0.58 -4.27 12.22
C ARG A 129 1.35 -4.60 10.94
N VAL A 130 2.17 -3.66 10.50
CA VAL A 130 3.29 -3.94 9.60
C VAL A 130 4.46 -4.43 10.44
N ASP A 131 4.98 -5.61 10.13
CA ASP A 131 6.22 -6.16 10.66
C ASP A 131 7.29 -5.94 9.59
N TYR A 132 7.92 -4.77 9.65
CA TYR A 132 8.96 -4.39 8.69
C TYR A 132 10.04 -5.46 8.66
N ALA A 133 10.62 -5.81 9.83
CA ALA A 133 11.66 -6.85 10.02
C ALA A 133 11.31 -8.25 9.46
N GLY A 134 10.03 -8.52 9.25
CA GLY A 134 9.54 -9.79 8.67
C GLY A 134 9.01 -9.64 7.25
N GLY A 135 9.06 -8.44 6.68
CA GLY A 135 8.52 -8.09 5.37
C GLY A 135 7.03 -8.41 5.21
N ARG A 136 6.21 -8.29 6.26
CA ARG A 136 4.81 -8.77 6.22
C ARG A 136 3.84 -8.05 7.13
N LEU A 137 2.55 -8.21 6.85
CA LEU A 137 1.50 -7.94 7.82
C LEU A 137 1.41 -9.06 8.87
N ARG A 138 0.93 -8.67 10.05
CA ARG A 138 0.74 -9.52 11.24
C ARG A 138 -0.55 -9.16 11.96
N GLY A 139 -0.95 -9.97 12.93
CA GLY A 139 -2.10 -9.74 13.80
C GLY A 139 -3.47 -10.00 13.15
N TYR A 140 -4.49 -9.34 13.68
CA TYR A 140 -5.89 -9.58 13.31
C TYR A 140 -6.68 -8.27 13.12
N ALA A 141 -7.55 -8.26 12.11
CA ALA A 141 -8.57 -7.22 11.90
C ALA A 141 -9.97 -7.78 12.21
N TRP A 142 -10.93 -6.93 12.53
CA TRP A 142 -12.29 -7.32 12.89
C TRP A 142 -13.32 -6.76 11.91
N GLY A 143 -14.02 -7.62 11.17
CA GLY A 143 -15.18 -7.24 10.38
C GLY A 143 -16.48 -7.49 11.14
N GLU A 144 -17.38 -6.51 11.18
CA GLU A 144 -18.61 -6.61 11.98
C GLU A 144 -19.53 -7.79 11.57
N ASN A 145 -19.53 -8.14 10.29
CA ASN A 145 -20.35 -9.22 9.73
C ASN A 145 -19.57 -10.50 9.40
N VAL A 146 -18.24 -10.50 9.59
CA VAL A 146 -17.38 -11.65 9.23
C VAL A 146 -16.47 -12.12 10.37
N GLY A 147 -16.39 -11.37 11.47
CA GLY A 147 -15.54 -11.68 12.61
C GLY A 147 -14.06 -11.39 12.35
N TRP A 148 -13.18 -12.16 12.99
CA TRP A 148 -11.73 -11.98 12.89
C TRP A 148 -11.18 -12.41 11.51
N ILE A 149 -10.35 -11.54 10.95
CA ILE A 149 -9.56 -11.78 9.73
C ILE A 149 -8.10 -11.96 10.18
N ASN A 150 -7.47 -13.05 9.75
CA ASN A 150 -6.12 -13.43 10.14
C ASN A 150 -5.08 -12.92 9.13
N LEU A 151 -4.15 -12.08 9.61
CA LEU A 151 -2.99 -11.59 8.85
C LEU A 151 -1.67 -12.29 9.28
N ASP A 152 -1.71 -13.12 10.32
CA ASP A 152 -0.54 -13.72 10.98
C ASP A 152 -0.38 -15.23 10.74
N ASP A 153 -0.80 -15.74 9.58
CA ASP A 153 -0.50 -17.14 9.23
C ASP A 153 0.98 -17.31 8.89
N ALA A 154 1.59 -18.41 9.33
CA ALA A 154 3.03 -18.63 9.12
C ALA A 154 3.40 -18.85 7.64
N THR A 155 2.46 -19.32 6.81
CA THR A 155 2.70 -19.80 5.44
C THR A 155 1.93 -19.02 4.37
N ARG A 156 0.75 -18.49 4.71
CA ARG A 156 -0.14 -17.76 3.81
C ARG A 156 -0.36 -16.36 4.35
N PHE A 157 0.57 -15.48 4.04
CA PHE A 157 0.59 -14.13 4.57
C PHE A 157 0.64 -13.07 3.48
N VAL A 158 0.38 -11.84 3.91
CA VAL A 158 0.52 -10.64 3.10
C VAL A 158 1.93 -10.11 3.34
N GLY A 159 2.82 -10.38 2.41
CA GLY A 159 4.15 -9.79 2.36
C GLY A 159 4.03 -8.36 1.86
N VAL A 160 4.72 -7.43 2.52
CA VAL A 160 4.88 -6.08 2.03
C VAL A 160 6.16 -6.05 1.22
N ALA A 161 6.04 -5.68 -0.06
CA ALA A 161 7.17 -5.45 -0.93
C ALA A 161 8.06 -4.41 -0.26
N CYS A 162 9.35 -4.73 -0.21
CA CYS A 162 10.32 -3.89 0.42
C CYS A 162 10.66 -2.75 -0.54
N PRO A 163 10.47 -1.48 -0.16
CA PRO A 163 10.82 -0.38 -1.05
C PRO A 163 12.30 -0.40 -1.43
N ALA A 164 13.17 -0.90 -0.54
CA ALA A 164 14.60 -1.06 -0.74
C ALA A 164 14.99 -2.28 -1.61
N ASP A 165 14.07 -3.20 -1.92
CA ASP A 165 14.27 -4.24 -2.95
C ASP A 165 14.02 -3.53 -4.30
N TRP A 166 15.08 -2.88 -4.79
CA TRP A 166 15.04 -1.96 -5.91
C TRP A 166 14.89 -2.71 -7.22
N ASN A 167 15.59 -3.83 -7.36
CA ASN A 167 15.57 -4.66 -8.56
C ASN A 167 14.42 -5.68 -8.57
N CYS A 168 13.69 -5.79 -7.46
CA CYS A 168 12.50 -6.63 -7.28
C CYS A 168 12.78 -8.12 -7.41
N ASP A 169 13.96 -8.57 -6.98
CA ASP A 169 14.34 -9.98 -7.00
C ASP A 169 13.92 -10.74 -5.73
N GLY A 170 13.35 -10.02 -4.75
CA GLY A 170 12.84 -10.56 -3.49
C GLY A 170 13.85 -10.55 -2.34
N PHE A 171 15.04 -10.01 -2.57
CA PHE A 171 16.06 -9.81 -1.54
C PHE A 171 16.46 -8.34 -1.49
N VAL A 172 16.92 -7.88 -0.32
CA VAL A 172 17.58 -6.57 -0.21
C VAL A 172 19.05 -6.82 0.01
N ASP A 173 19.85 -6.50 -1.00
CA ASP A 173 21.29 -6.69 -0.97
C ASP A 173 22.06 -5.60 -1.74
N PHE A 174 23.36 -5.80 -1.91
CA PHE A 174 24.21 -4.81 -2.57
C PHE A 174 23.74 -4.43 -3.98
N PHE A 175 23.10 -5.36 -4.72
CA PHE A 175 22.65 -5.10 -6.08
C PHE A 175 21.47 -4.12 -6.11
N ASP A 176 20.59 -4.12 -5.10
CA ASP A 176 19.54 -3.10 -5.01
C ASP A 176 20.11 -1.70 -4.81
N PHE A 177 21.14 -1.59 -3.98
CA PHE A 177 21.82 -0.32 -3.76
C PHE A 177 22.49 0.18 -5.04
N ASP A 178 23.22 -0.69 -5.74
CA ASP A 178 23.90 -0.35 -7.01
C ASP A 178 22.89 0.03 -8.10
N ASP A 179 21.77 -0.69 -8.20
CA ASP A 179 20.71 -0.40 -9.17
C ASP A 179 19.96 0.90 -8.81
N PHE A 180 19.73 1.19 -7.53
CA PHE A 180 19.16 2.46 -7.08
C PHE A 180 20.06 3.62 -7.45
N VAL A 181 21.35 3.57 -7.07
CA VAL A 181 22.34 4.61 -7.40
C VAL A 181 22.42 4.81 -8.92
N THR A 182 22.44 3.71 -9.69
CA THR A 182 22.42 3.78 -11.15
C THR A 182 21.19 4.53 -11.67
N THR A 183 20.01 4.25 -11.13
CA THR A 183 18.76 4.92 -11.52
C THR A 183 18.79 6.40 -11.10
N PHE A 184 19.25 6.69 -9.89
CA PHE A 184 19.35 8.02 -9.31
C PHE A 184 20.29 8.94 -10.11
N GLU A 185 21.40 8.39 -10.63
CA GLU A 185 22.35 9.11 -11.48
C GLU A 185 21.89 9.26 -12.95
N GLY A 186 20.64 8.88 -13.27
CA GLY A 186 20.03 9.01 -14.59
C GLY A 186 20.19 7.78 -15.50
N GLY A 187 20.57 6.65 -14.93
CA GLY A 187 20.57 5.34 -15.59
C GLY A 187 19.17 4.81 -15.85
N THR A 188 19.09 3.66 -16.52
CA THR A 188 17.80 3.02 -16.82
C THR A 188 17.30 2.28 -15.57
N PRO A 189 16.08 2.55 -15.07
CA PRO A 189 15.49 1.82 -13.96
C PRO A 189 15.30 0.32 -14.29
N PRO A 190 15.33 -0.57 -13.29
CA PRO A 190 14.91 -1.95 -13.48
C PRO A 190 13.44 -2.01 -13.93
N ALA A 191 13.03 -3.12 -14.55
CA ALA A 191 11.71 -3.23 -15.20
C ALA A 191 10.51 -3.05 -14.25
N CYS A 192 10.72 -3.17 -12.94
CA CYS A 192 9.70 -2.98 -11.92
C CYS A 192 9.64 -1.55 -11.35
N ARG A 193 10.50 -0.63 -11.81
CA ARG A 193 10.58 0.77 -11.37
C ARG A 193 10.45 1.71 -12.57
N THR A 194 10.01 2.95 -12.30
CA THR A 194 9.85 3.98 -13.33
C THR A 194 10.94 5.04 -13.28
N ASP A 195 11.41 5.36 -12.08
CA ASP A 195 12.41 6.40 -11.77
C ASP A 195 12.98 6.15 -10.36
N ALA A 196 13.82 7.08 -9.89
CA ALA A 196 14.40 7.08 -8.55
C ALA A 196 13.71 8.06 -7.58
N ASP A 197 12.46 8.46 -7.86
CA ASP A 197 11.63 9.27 -6.96
C ASP A 197 11.09 8.33 -5.86
N PHE A 198 11.94 8.09 -4.86
CA PHE A 198 11.74 7.09 -3.82
C PHE A 198 10.62 7.50 -2.86
N ASN A 199 10.51 8.79 -2.55
CA ASN A 199 9.49 9.31 -1.64
C ASN A 199 8.20 9.75 -2.35
N GLY A 200 8.21 9.81 -3.68
CA GLY A 200 7.04 10.06 -4.52
C GLY A 200 6.58 11.52 -4.51
N ASP A 201 7.48 12.47 -4.23
CA ASP A 201 7.16 13.90 -4.17
C ASP A 201 7.18 14.61 -5.54
N GLY A 202 7.57 13.87 -6.59
CA GLY A 202 7.64 14.34 -7.97
C GLY A 202 9.01 14.89 -8.37
N PHE A 203 10.01 14.85 -7.49
CA PHE A 203 11.37 15.31 -7.75
C PHE A 203 12.40 14.28 -7.32
N VAL A 204 13.21 13.78 -8.27
CA VAL A 204 14.39 12.98 -7.92
C VAL A 204 15.48 13.90 -7.36
N ASP A 205 15.69 13.86 -6.05
CA ASP A 205 16.68 14.67 -5.35
C ASP A 205 17.34 13.98 -4.14
N PHE A 206 18.12 14.74 -3.37
CA PHE A 206 18.88 14.20 -2.24
C PHE A 206 17.99 13.53 -1.18
N PHE A 207 16.74 13.94 -1.02
CA PHE A 207 15.82 13.35 -0.06
C PHE A 207 15.41 11.92 -0.44
N ASP A 208 15.27 11.61 -1.73
CA ASP A 208 15.04 10.22 -2.18
C ASP A 208 16.21 9.31 -1.85
N PHE A 209 17.43 9.82 -2.03
CA PHE A 209 18.63 9.07 -1.71
C PHE A 209 18.71 8.77 -0.22
N ASP A 210 18.49 9.77 0.64
CA ASP A 210 18.47 9.59 2.09
C ASP A 210 17.36 8.62 2.51
N ASP A 211 16.15 8.75 1.96
CA ASP A 211 15.04 7.85 2.27
C ASP A 211 15.29 6.41 1.80
N PHE A 212 15.90 6.22 0.63
CA PHE A 212 16.33 4.90 0.16
C PHE A 212 17.38 4.30 1.09
N VAL A 213 18.43 5.05 1.46
CA VAL A 213 19.48 4.56 2.36
C VAL A 213 18.88 4.17 3.71
N LEU A 214 17.97 4.98 4.26
CA LEU A 214 17.28 4.66 5.50
C LEU A 214 16.48 3.37 5.39
N ALA A 215 15.74 3.16 4.28
CA ALA A 215 15.00 1.94 4.04
C ALA A 215 15.94 0.72 3.85
N PHE A 216 17.05 0.92 3.15
CA PHE A 216 18.04 -0.12 2.88
C PHE A 216 18.75 -0.58 4.16
N GLU A 217 19.17 0.35 5.02
CA GLU A 217 19.84 0.05 6.29
C GLU A 217 18.90 -0.54 7.35
N ALA A 218 17.63 -0.13 7.35
CA ALA A 218 16.62 -0.72 8.21
C ALA A 218 16.35 -2.19 7.86
N GLY A 219 16.61 -2.56 6.60
CA GLY A 219 16.10 -3.77 6.00
C GLY A 219 14.59 -3.72 5.81
N CYS A 220 14.09 -4.77 5.17
CA CYS A 220 12.71 -5.21 5.39
C CYS A 220 12.77 -5.94 6.73
#